data_AF-A0A5B8IAK8-F1
#
_entry.id   AF-A0A5B8IAK8-F1
#
_cell.length_a   1.000
_cell.length_b   1.000
_cell.length_c   1.000
_cell.angle_alpha   90.00
_cell.angle_beta   90.00
_cell.angle_gamma   90.00
#
_symmetry.space_group_name_H-M   'P 1'
#
loop_
_entity.id
_entity.type
_entity.pdbx_description
1 polymer ?
#
loop_
_entity_poly.entity_id
_entity_poly.type
_entity_poly.pdbx_seq_one_letter_code
_entity_poly.pdbx_strand_id
1 'polypeptide(L)'
;MRLSKREIEYIKPAFLYSWQIYVSAYRKTALWDDDPLVPVKVGAVADGLIRKGVLELVHMGYSRSVIRLSKLGETFRCPKCVNGRTFEGSENPDETVECKHCVSGIRIDNGKN
;
A
#
# COMPACT_ATOMS: atom_id res chain seq x y z
N MET A 1 -4.51 -15.64 1.02
CA MET A 1 -3.80 -14.88 2.09
C MET A 1 -4.65 -13.67 2.45
N ARG A 2 -4.73 -13.28 3.73
CA ARG A 2 -5.60 -12.17 4.18
C ARG A 2 -4.81 -11.06 4.88
N LEU A 3 -5.16 -9.80 4.61
CA LEU A 3 -4.63 -8.61 5.27
C LEU A 3 -5.59 -8.11 6.35
N SER A 4 -5.02 -7.61 7.44
CA SER A 4 -5.76 -6.90 8.48
C SER A 4 -6.02 -5.44 8.08
N LYS A 5 -7.00 -4.79 8.72
CA LYS A 5 -7.26 -3.34 8.53
C LYS A 5 -6.00 -2.49 8.79
N ARG A 6 -5.22 -2.86 9.82
CA ARG A 6 -3.97 -2.16 10.16
C ARG A 6 -2.91 -2.29 9.07
N GLU A 7 -2.78 -3.45 8.46
CA GLU A 7 -1.88 -3.69 7.33
C GLU A 7 -2.31 -2.90 6.09
N ILE A 8 -3.61 -2.88 5.81
CA ILE A 8 -4.19 -2.14 4.69
C ILE A 8 -3.93 -0.63 4.82
N GLU A 9 -4.19 -0.05 5.99
CA GLU A 9 -3.90 1.37 6.22
C GLU A 9 -2.40 1.68 6.13
N TYR A 10 -1.54 0.76 6.58
CA TYR A 10 -0.09 0.93 6.48
C TYR A 10 0.39 1.01 5.01
N ILE A 11 -0.11 0.14 4.13
CA ILE A 11 0.31 0.07 2.73
C ILE A 11 -0.46 1.01 1.80
N LYS A 12 -1.47 1.73 2.33
CA LYS A 12 -2.35 2.59 1.55
C LYS A 12 -1.61 3.61 0.67
N PRO A 13 -0.57 4.32 1.13
CA PRO A 13 0.18 5.23 0.26
C PRO A 13 0.82 4.54 -0.94
N ALA A 14 1.34 3.31 -0.74
CA ALA A 14 1.94 2.53 -1.82
C ALA A 14 0.92 2.13 -2.89
N PHE A 15 -0.33 1.84 -2.53
CA PHE A 15 -1.38 1.53 -3.51
C PHE A 15 -1.94 2.76 -4.20
N LEU A 16 -2.22 3.82 -3.45
CA LEU A 16 -2.89 5.01 -3.99
C LEU A 16 -1.95 5.85 -4.86
N TYR A 17 -0.68 5.96 -4.46
CA TYR A 17 0.26 6.90 -5.04
C TYR A 17 1.53 6.24 -5.59
N SER A 18 1.62 4.91 -5.54
CA SER A 18 2.84 4.17 -5.92
C SER A 18 4.07 4.58 -5.12
N TRP A 19 3.87 5.15 -3.93
CA TRP A 19 4.93 5.57 -3.04
C TRP A 19 5.71 4.39 -2.48
N GLN A 20 6.98 4.64 -2.17
CA GLN A 20 7.89 3.66 -1.61
C GLN A 20 8.44 4.18 -0.28
N ILE A 21 8.81 3.30 0.64
CA ILE A 21 9.41 3.71 1.90
C ILE A 21 10.92 3.75 1.74
N TYR A 22 11.51 4.93 1.89
CA TYR A 22 12.95 5.11 1.84
C TYR A 22 13.54 4.94 3.24
N VAL A 23 14.51 4.03 3.34
CA VAL A 23 15.27 3.73 4.55
C VAL A 23 16.73 4.09 4.30
N SER A 24 17.30 4.90 5.17
CA SER A 24 18.69 5.36 5.07
C SER A 24 19.37 5.21 6.42
N ALA A 25 20.59 4.69 6.45
CA ALA A 25 21.38 4.60 7.68
C ALA A 25 21.69 5.96 8.32
N TYR A 26 21.63 7.04 7.53
CA TYR A 26 21.91 8.41 7.99
C TYR A 26 20.68 9.12 8.58
N ARG A 27 19.49 8.50 8.53
CA ARG A 27 18.26 9.07 9.07
C ARG A 27 17.65 8.13 10.09
N LYS A 28 17.16 8.71 11.20
CA LYS A 28 16.50 7.94 12.26
C LYS A 28 15.13 7.41 11.86
N THR A 29 14.49 8.04 10.89
CA THR A 29 13.11 7.74 10.47
C THR A 29 13.09 7.45 8.98
N ALA A 30 12.36 6.40 8.59
CA ALA A 30 12.07 6.11 7.20
C ALA A 30 10.96 7.04 6.70
N LEU A 31 10.92 7.32 5.40
CA LEU A 31 10.01 8.29 4.82
C LEU A 31 9.23 7.66 3.66
N TRP A 32 7.97 8.03 3.51
CA TRP A 32 7.27 7.77 2.25
C TRP A 32 7.81 8.69 1.16
N ASP A 33 8.15 8.11 0.01
CA ASP A 33 8.67 8.76 -1.19
C ASP A 33 9.82 9.75 -0.95
N ASP A 34 10.61 9.48 0.09
CA ASP A 34 11.71 10.32 0.56
C ASP A 34 11.32 11.71 1.09
N ASP A 35 10.03 11.97 1.30
CA ASP A 35 9.50 13.26 1.76
C ASP A 35 9.50 13.35 3.30
N PRO A 36 10.24 14.33 3.90
CA PRO A 36 10.29 14.53 5.34
C PRO A 36 8.94 14.83 6.02
N LEU A 37 7.93 15.28 5.28
CA LEU A 37 6.58 15.57 5.80
C LEU A 37 5.76 14.30 6.03
N VAL A 38 6.19 13.16 5.49
CA VAL A 38 5.49 11.87 5.59
C VAL A 38 6.38 10.78 6.20
N PRO A 39 6.81 10.95 7.46
CA PRO A 39 7.58 9.94 8.16
C PRO A 39 6.77 8.66 8.38
N VAL A 40 7.44 7.52 8.31
CA VAL A 40 6.83 6.20 8.50
C VAL A 40 7.69 5.33 9.41
N LYS A 41 7.02 4.65 10.34
CA LYS A 41 7.68 3.67 11.20
C LYS A 41 7.82 2.35 10.45
N VAL A 42 9.06 1.88 10.30
CA VAL A 42 9.37 0.52 9.87
C VAL A 42 9.53 -0.34 11.12
N GLY A 43 8.81 -1.46 11.19
CA GLY A 43 8.80 -2.37 12.33
C GLY A 43 7.80 -3.50 12.09
N ALA A 44 7.21 -4.06 13.14
CA ALA A 44 6.46 -5.32 13.07
C ALA A 44 5.39 -5.42 11.96
N VAL A 45 4.70 -4.32 11.61
CA VAL A 45 3.72 -4.32 10.50
C VAL A 45 4.42 -4.45 9.15
N ALA A 46 5.47 -3.64 8.91
CA ALA A 46 6.28 -3.73 7.70
C ALA A 46 6.94 -5.11 7.58
N ASP A 47 7.54 -5.61 8.66
CA ASP A 47 8.19 -6.92 8.68
C ASP A 47 7.19 -8.05 8.43
N GLY A 48 5.98 -7.94 8.98
CA GLY A 48 4.90 -8.89 8.73
C GLY A 48 4.48 -8.91 7.26
N LEU A 49 4.36 -7.73 6.64
CA LEU A 49 4.03 -7.59 5.22
C LEU A 49 5.14 -8.08 4.31
N ILE A 50 6.41 -7.87 4.67
CA ILE A 50 7.57 -8.41 3.96
C ILE A 50 7.59 -9.94 4.06
N ARG A 51 7.39 -10.51 5.25
CA ARG A 51 7.28 -11.98 5.43
C ARG A 51 6.13 -12.60 4.66
N LYS A 52 5.00 -11.89 4.55
CA LYS A 52 3.87 -12.27 3.70
C LYS A 52 4.15 -12.11 2.20
N GLY A 53 5.28 -11.51 1.82
CA GLY A 53 5.64 -11.20 0.44
C GLY A 53 4.80 -10.09 -0.18
N VAL A 54 4.07 -9.29 0.59
CA VAL A 54 3.26 -8.16 0.10
C VAL A 54 4.13 -6.95 -0.20
N LEU A 55 5.10 -6.71 0.67
CA LEU A 55 6.16 -5.74 0.47
C LEU A 55 7.47 -6.47 0.17
N GLU A 56 8.39 -5.80 -0.51
CA GLU A 56 9.76 -6.27 -0.71
C GLU A 56 10.76 -5.19 -0.26
N LEU A 57 11.87 -5.63 0.34
CA LEU A 57 13.01 -4.78 0.68
C LEU A 57 14.03 -4.86 -0.45
N VAL A 58 14.36 -3.72 -1.04
CA VAL A 58 15.35 -3.59 -2.12
C VAL A 58 16.53 -2.78 -1.62
N HIS A 59 17.72 -3.36 -1.64
CA HIS A 59 18.95 -2.65 -1.28
C HIS A 59 19.48 -1.86 -2.48
N MET A 60 19.61 -0.54 -2.31
CA MET A 60 20.01 0.38 -3.38
C MET A 60 21.52 0.69 -3.37
N GLY A 61 22.28 0.10 -2.43
CA GLY A 61 23.67 0.47 -2.16
C GLY A 61 23.80 1.72 -1.30
N TYR A 62 25.04 2.10 -0.95
CA TYR A 62 25.35 3.30 -0.14
C TYR A 62 24.52 3.44 1.14
N SER A 63 24.26 2.32 1.82
CA SER A 63 23.45 2.27 3.05
C SER A 63 22.03 2.79 2.90
N ARG A 64 21.48 2.72 1.68
CA ARG A 64 20.09 3.04 1.34
C ARG A 64 19.35 1.79 0.92
N SER A 65 18.11 1.68 1.39
CA SER A 65 17.18 0.63 0.98
C SER A 65 15.80 1.22 0.78
N VAL A 66 14.99 0.53 0.00
CA VAL A 66 13.60 0.91 -0.27
C VAL A 66 12.69 -0.27 0.05
N ILE A 67 11.59 -0.01 0.73
CA ILE A 67 10.51 -0.97 0.91
C ILE A 67 9.36 -0.55 -0.02
N ARG A 68 8.95 -1.44 -0.92
CA ARG A 68 7.90 -1.15 -1.91
C ARG A 68 6.94 -2.33 -2.05
N LEU A 69 5.82 -2.11 -2.75
CA LEU A 69 4.94 -3.21 -3.12
C LEU A 69 5.69 -4.23 -3.98
N SER A 70 5.54 -5.50 -3.64
CA SER A 70 5.99 -6.59 -4.50
C SER A 70 4.97 -6.85 -5.60
N LYS A 71 5.31 -7.71 -6.57
CA LYS A 71 4.36 -8.24 -7.55
C LYS A 71 3.14 -8.90 -6.90
N LEU A 72 3.32 -9.60 -5.77
CA LEU A 72 2.20 -10.18 -5.02
C LEU A 72 1.37 -9.08 -4.35
N GLY A 73 2.01 -8.05 -3.80
CA GLY A 73 1.32 -6.89 -3.22
C GLY A 73 0.38 -6.24 -4.22
N GLU A 74 0.82 -6.01 -5.45
CA GLU A 74 -0.01 -5.41 -6.50
C GLU A 74 -1.32 -6.18 -6.77
N THR A 75 -1.35 -7.50 -6.55
CA THR A 75 -2.57 -8.32 -6.74
C THR A 75 -3.70 -8.00 -5.74
N PHE A 76 -3.40 -7.29 -4.66
CA PHE A 76 -4.43 -6.81 -3.71
C PHE A 76 -5.13 -5.54 -4.20
N ARG A 77 -4.71 -4.92 -5.30
CA ARG A 77 -5.42 -3.77 -5.87
C ARG A 77 -6.83 -4.18 -6.28
N CYS A 78 -7.81 -3.39 -5.92
CA CYS A 78 -9.19 -3.64 -6.33
C CYS A 78 -9.36 -3.35 -7.83
N PRO A 79 -9.81 -4.31 -8.66
CA PRO A 79 -10.01 -4.11 -10.09
C PRO A 79 -11.36 -3.46 -10.42
N LYS A 80 -12.22 -3.24 -9.40
CA LYS A 80 -13.60 -2.78 -9.55
C LYS A 80 -13.80 -1.31 -9.21
N CYS A 81 -12.77 -0.63 -8.72
CA CYS A 81 -12.88 0.76 -8.27
C CYS A 81 -11.60 1.54 -8.54
N VAL A 82 -11.71 2.86 -8.45
CA VAL A 82 -10.57 3.76 -8.44
C VAL A 82 -10.39 4.23 -7.00
N ASN A 83 -9.29 3.85 -6.36
CA ASN A 83 -8.94 4.30 -5.01
C ASN A 83 -10.05 4.07 -3.94
N GLY A 84 -10.85 3.03 -4.12
CA GLY A 84 -11.94 2.68 -3.19
C GLY A 84 -13.28 3.33 -3.52
N ARG A 85 -13.40 4.04 -4.63
CA ARG A 85 -14.62 4.71 -5.09
C ARG A 85 -15.11 4.13 -6.42
N THR A 86 -16.41 3.98 -6.56
CA THR A 86 -17.09 3.55 -7.79
C THR A 86 -18.14 4.58 -8.18
N PHE A 87 -18.33 4.78 -9.48
CA PHE A 87 -19.48 5.52 -9.99
C PHE A 87 -20.70 4.59 -9.93
N GLU A 88 -21.75 5.00 -9.22
CA GLU A 88 -23.06 4.36 -9.33
C GLU A 88 -23.78 4.94 -10.56
N GLY A 89 -24.81 4.26 -11.07
CA GLY A 89 -25.33 4.41 -12.44
C GLY A 89 -25.78 5.81 -12.89
N SER A 90 -26.16 5.87 -14.17
CA SER A 90 -26.34 7.01 -15.09
C SER A 90 -27.20 8.23 -14.66
N GLU A 91 -27.66 8.32 -13.42
CA GLU A 91 -28.50 9.43 -12.95
C GLU A 91 -27.69 10.61 -12.40
N ASN A 92 -26.50 10.37 -11.84
CA ASN A 92 -25.56 11.42 -11.41
C ASN A 92 -24.11 10.96 -11.66
N PRO A 93 -23.55 11.24 -12.85
CA PRO A 93 -22.20 10.77 -13.22
C PRO A 93 -21.07 11.34 -12.34
N ASP A 94 -21.36 12.38 -11.54
CA ASP A 94 -20.39 13.04 -10.68
C ASP A 94 -20.33 12.45 -9.25
N GLU A 95 -21.27 11.59 -8.87
CA GLU A 95 -21.33 11.05 -7.51
C GLU A 95 -20.58 9.71 -7.42
N THR A 96 -19.64 9.62 -6.48
CA THR A 96 -18.88 8.39 -6.23
C THR A 96 -19.20 7.78 -4.88
N VAL A 97 -19.58 6.50 -4.89
CA VAL A 97 -19.87 5.72 -3.69
C VAL A 97 -18.68 4.86 -3.27
N GLU A 98 -18.65 4.45 -2.01
CA GLU A 98 -17.62 3.53 -1.52
C GLU A 98 -17.73 2.15 -2.18
N CYS A 99 -16.57 1.61 -2.57
CA CYS A 99 -16.51 0.31 -3.20
C CYS A 99 -16.79 -0.82 -2.20
N LYS A 100 -17.86 -1.59 -2.46
CA LYS A 100 -18.31 -2.71 -1.62
C LYS A 100 -17.34 -3.91 -1.57
N HIS A 101 -16.29 -3.91 -2.39
CA HIS A 101 -15.36 -5.05 -2.55
C HIS A 101 -13.96 -4.82 -1.97
N CYS A 102 -13.68 -3.64 -1.43
CA CYS A 102 -12.34 -3.29 -0.96
C CYS A 102 -12.39 -2.25 0.15
N VAL A 103 -11.24 -2.03 0.79
CA VAL A 103 -11.04 -0.91 1.73
C VAL A 103 -10.10 0.07 1.07
N SER A 104 -10.60 1.26 0.70
CA SER A 104 -9.80 2.31 0.04
C SER A 104 -9.03 1.85 -1.20
N GLY A 105 -9.62 0.95 -2.01
CA GLY A 105 -8.99 0.44 -3.23
C GLY A 105 -8.13 -0.81 -3.03
N ILE A 106 -8.06 -1.33 -1.81
CA ILE A 106 -7.24 -2.50 -1.45
C ILE A 106 -8.16 -3.64 -1.00
N ARG A 107 -8.06 -4.78 -1.66
CA ARG A 107 -8.76 -6.01 -1.28
C ARG A 107 -8.18 -6.56 0.01
N ILE A 108 -9.02 -7.25 0.77
CA ILE A 108 -8.61 -7.90 2.03
C ILE A 108 -7.91 -9.24 1.74
N ASP A 109 -8.21 -9.85 0.59
CA ASP A 109 -7.57 -11.05 0.06
C ASP A 109 -7.00 -10.82 -1.34
N ASN A 110 -6.06 -11.68 -1.75
CA ASN A 110 -5.46 -11.66 -3.09
C ASN A 110 -6.24 -12.46 -4.13
N GLY A 111 -7.54 -12.71 -3.92
CA GLY A 111 -8.36 -13.49 -4.86
C GLY A 111 -7.98 -14.97 -4.99
N LYS A 112 -7.12 -15.50 -4.11
CA LYS A 112 -6.91 -16.94 -3.96
C LYS A 112 -7.91 -17.47 -2.92
N ASN A 113 -9.07 -17.90 -3.40
CA ASN A 113 -9.90 -18.89 -2.71
C ASN A 113 -9.26 -20.27 -2.87
#